data_AF-A0A3R7EDY6-F1
#
_entry.id   AF-A0A3R7EDY6-F1
#
_cell.length_a   1.000
_cell.length_b   1.000
_cell.length_c   1.000
_cell.angle_alpha   90.00
_cell.angle_beta   90.00
_cell.angle_gamma   90.00
#
_symmetry.space_group_name_H-M   'P 1'
#
loop_
_entity.id
_entity.type
_entity.pdbx_description
1 polymer ?
#
loop_
_entity_poly.entity_id
_entity_poly.type
_entity_poly.pdbx_seq_one_letter_code
_entity_poly.pdbx_strand_id
1 'polypeptide(L)' 'GTVTSVLGMKVQASTLVPNGTAYAIDTRVAAVMLLRRDITVEDWEDIKMGKYGVRATTRFGLGILRSNAVAKMTNISTSL' A
#
# COMPACT_ATOMS: atom_id res chain seq x y z
N GLY A 1 -8.52 -19.03 6.57
CA GLY A 1 -8.85 -18.96 5.14
C GLY A 1 -8.97 -17.51 4.73
N THR A 2 -8.33 -17.10 3.64
CA THR A 2 -8.37 -15.71 3.18
C THR A 2 -9.77 -15.43 2.62
N VAL A 3 -10.57 -14.64 3.34
CA VAL A 3 -11.86 -14.18 2.83
C VAL A 3 -11.55 -13.15 1.73
N THR A 4 -11.84 -13.49 0.47
CA THR A 4 -11.48 -12.68 -0.70
C THR A 4 -12.50 -11.58 -1.01
N SER A 5 -13.73 -11.73 -0.51
CA SER A 5 -14.79 -10.72 -0.63
C SER A 5 -15.71 -10.70 0.59
N VAL A 6 -16.06 -9.50 1.04
CA VAL A 6 -17.00 -9.25 2.15
C VAL A 6 -17.92 -8.12 1.72
N LEU A 7 -19.24 -8.32 1.82
CA LEU A 7 -20.25 -7.31 1.41
C LEU A 7 -20.05 -6.79 -0.04
N GLY A 8 -19.56 -7.64 -0.94
CA GLY A 8 -19.25 -7.25 -2.34
C GLY A 8 -17.98 -6.40 -2.51
N MET A 9 -17.24 -6.13 -1.42
CA MET A 9 -15.97 -5.42 -1.45
C MET A 9 -14.80 -6.40 -1.59
N LYS A 10 -13.75 -6.00 -2.32
CA LYS A 10 -12.50 -6.76 -2.40
C LYS A 10 -11.71 -6.57 -1.11
N VAL A 11 -11.33 -7.68 -0.46
CA VAL A 11 -10.52 -7.65 0.75
C VAL A 11 -9.04 -7.71 0.39
N GLN A 12 -8.26 -6.75 0.88
CA GLN A 12 -6.81 -6.73 0.77
C GLN A 12 -6.20 -6.85 2.17
N ALA A 13 -5.63 -8.00 2.49
CA ALA A 13 -4.88 -8.18 3.73
C ALA A 13 -3.51 -7.48 3.60
N SER A 14 -3.13 -6.71 4.62
CA SER A 14 -1.82 -6.06 4.69
C SER A 14 -1.33 -6.01 6.13
N THR A 15 -0.05 -6.35 6.33
CA THR A 15 0.63 -6.22 7.63
C THR A 15 0.84 -4.77 8.06
N LEU A 16 0.65 -3.81 7.15
CA LEU A 16 0.71 -2.39 7.45
C LEU A 16 -0.55 -1.87 8.15
N VAL A 17 -1.66 -2.63 8.08
CA VAL A 17 -2.87 -2.30 8.82
C VAL A 17 -2.71 -2.90 10.23
N PRO A 18 -2.66 -2.07 11.29
CA PRO A 18 -2.48 -2.56 12.65
C PRO A 18 -3.63 -3.48 13.08
N ASN A 19 -3.32 -4.40 13.99
CA ASN A 19 -4.34 -5.31 14.52
C ASN A 19 -5.50 -4.53 15.19
N GLY A 20 -6.73 -5.01 15.02
CA GLY A 20 -7.94 -4.33 15.51
C GLY A 20 -8.34 -3.09 14.72
N THR A 21 -7.68 -2.79 13.59
CA THR A 21 -8.03 -1.70 12.68
C THR A 21 -8.43 -2.24 11.31
N ALA A 22 -9.44 -1.63 10.68
CA ALA A 22 -9.80 -1.92 9.31
C ALA A 22 -10.12 -0.63 8.55
N TYR A 23 -9.87 -0.65 7.24
CA TYR A 23 -10.18 0.45 6.33
C TYR A 23 -11.16 -0.02 5.26
N ALA A 24 -12.26 0.71 5.11
CA ALA A 24 -13.18 0.57 4.00
C ALA A 24 -12.95 1.75 3.05
N ILE A 25 -12.50 1.47 1.82
CA ILE A 25 -12.09 2.47 0.85
C ILE A 25 -12.82 2.20 -0.46
N ASP A 26 -13.53 3.20 -0.98
CA ASP A 26 -13.97 3.18 -2.38
C ASP A 26 -12.85 3.66 -3.30
N THR A 27 -12.10 2.72 -3.86
CA THR A 27 -10.92 2.99 -4.68
C THR A 27 -11.23 3.72 -5.99
N ARG A 28 -12.50 3.77 -6.43
CA ARG A 28 -12.89 4.47 -7.67
C ARG A 28 -12.96 5.98 -7.50
N VAL A 29 -13.21 6.45 -6.27
CA VAL A 29 -13.50 7.87 -5.99
C VAL A 29 -12.61 8.44 -4.89
N ALA A 30 -12.08 7.63 -3.97
CA ALA A 30 -11.36 8.12 -2.80
C ALA A 30 -10.04 8.81 -3.13
N ALA A 31 -9.23 8.22 -4.01
CA ALA A 31 -7.89 8.71 -4.31
C ALA A 31 -7.41 8.24 -5.69
N VAL A 32 -6.47 8.98 -6.26
CA VAL A 32 -5.75 8.59 -7.49
C VAL A 32 -4.26 8.49 -7.17
N MET A 33 -3.65 7.39 -7.59
CA MET A 33 -2.21 7.19 -7.53
C MET A 33 -1.60 7.52 -8.88
N LEU A 34 -0.77 8.57 -8.92
CA LEU A 34 -0.03 8.97 -10.11
C LEU A 34 1.38 8.39 -10.05
N LEU A 35 1.70 7.56 -11.04
CA LEU A 35 3.04 7.00 -11.18
C LEU A 35 3.94 8.00 -11.92
N ARG A 36 4.96 8.53 -11.24
CA ARG A 36 5.96 9.42 -11.87
C ARG A 36 7.12 8.63 -12.48
N ARG A 37 7.55 7.56 -11.80
CA ARG A 37 8.54 6.61 -12.30
C ARG A 37 8.17 5.23 -11.80
N ASP A 38 8.02 4.30 -12.74
CA ASP A 38 7.81 2.89 -12.46
C ASP A 38 9.04 2.27 -11.78
N ILE A 39 8.95 0.99 -11.41
CA ILE A 39 10.06 0.25 -10.81
C ILE A 39 11.23 0.23 -11.80
N THR A 40 12.29 0.98 -11.48
CA THR A 40 13.56 0.90 -12.19
C THR A 40 14.60 0.26 -11.30
N VAL A 41 15.36 -0.65 -11.88
CA VAL A 41 16.44 -1.39 -11.23
C VAL A 41 17.73 -1.02 -11.93
N GLU A 42 18.71 -0.56 -11.17
CA GLU A 42 20.03 -0.15 -11.67
C GLU A 42 21.11 -0.86 -10.86
N ASP A 43 22.17 -1.28 -11.53
CA ASP A 43 23.36 -1.82 -10.87
C ASP A 43 24.11 -0.68 -10.18
N TRP A 44 24.49 -0.88 -8.92
CA TRP A 44 25.21 0.10 -8.13
C TRP A 44 26.54 -0.49 -7.66
N GLU A 45 27.62 0.17 -8.06
CA GLU A 45 28.98 -0.24 -7.70
C GLU A 45 29.71 0.93 -7.05
N ASP A 46 30.31 0.67 -5.88
CA ASP A 46 31.31 1.54 -5.28
C ASP A 46 32.68 0.85 -5.34
N ILE A 47 33.43 1.21 -6.38
CA ILE A 47 34.75 0.64 -6.70
C ILE A 47 35.77 0.90 -5.58
N LYS A 48 35.61 1.99 -4.81
CA LYS A 48 36.55 2.33 -3.72
C LYS A 48 36.30 1.52 -2.46
N MET A 49 35.04 1.15 -2.18
CA MET A 49 34.67 0.33 -1.01
C MET A 49 34.47 -1.15 -1.35
N GLY A 50 34.61 -1.54 -2.62
CA GLY A 50 34.39 -2.92 -3.09
C GLY A 50 32.95 -3.41 -2.88
N LYS A 51 31.98 -2.49 -2.86
CA LYS A 51 30.58 -2.81 -2.62
C LYS A 51 29.81 -2.85 -3.93
N TYR A 52 29.04 -3.91 -4.09
CA TYR A 52 28.18 -4.15 -5.25
C TYR A 52 26.77 -4.38 -4.75
N GLY A 53 25.79 -3.85 -5.47
CA GLY A 53 24.40 -4.00 -5.11
C GLY A 53 23.48 -3.62 -6.24
N VAL A 54 22.20 -3.76 -5.97
CA VAL A 54 21.13 -3.45 -6.92
C VAL A 54 20.26 -2.37 -6.31
N ARG A 55 20.10 -1.26 -7.03
CA ARG A 55 19.28 -0.13 -6.61
C ARG A 55 17.93 -0.20 -7.31
N ALA A 56 16.91 -0.63 -6.58
CA ALA A 56 15.53 -0.52 -7.01
C ALA A 56 14.93 0.81 -6.52
N THR A 57 14.30 1.57 -7.42
CA THR A 57 13.62 2.81 -7.06
C THR A 57 12.26 2.94 -7.73
N THR A 58 11.30 3.49 -7.01
CA THR A 58 9.99 3.90 -7.53
C THR A 58 9.68 5.30 -7.04
N ARG A 59 8.88 6.05 -7.81
CA ARG A 59 8.32 7.32 -7.37
C ARG A 59 6.88 7.42 -7.81
N PHE A 60 5.99 7.44 -6.83
CA PHE A 60 4.56 7.63 -7.03
C PHE A 60 4.05 8.71 -6.07
N GLY A 61 2.99 9.40 -6.49
CA GLY A 61 2.24 10.34 -5.66
C GLY A 61 0.83 9.81 -5.42
N LEU A 62 0.28 10.05 -4.24
CA LEU A 62 -1.10 9.73 -3.91
C LEU A 62 -1.87 11.01 -3.61
N GLY A 63 -2.90 11.30 -4.39
CA GLY A 63 -3.81 12.41 -4.16
C GLY A 63 -5.17 11.91 -3.64
N ILE A 64 -5.62 12.41 -2.50
CA ILE A 64 -6.96 12.11 -1.96
C ILE A 64 -7.95 13.06 -2.61
N LEU A 65 -8.92 12.52 -3.35
CA LEU A 65 -9.96 13.30 -4.03
C LEU A 65 -11.18 13.55 -3.14
N ARG A 66 -11.54 12.56 -2.30
CA ARG A 66 -12.71 12.64 -1.42
C ARG A 66 -12.47 11.89 -0.12
N SER A 67 -12.21 12.63 0.95
CA SER A 67 -11.96 12.06 2.28
C SER A 67 -13.16 11.26 2.82
N ASN A 68 -14.39 11.65 2.47
CA ASN A 68 -15.60 10.95 2.90
C ASN A 68 -15.75 9.54 2.29
N ALA A 69 -14.96 9.19 1.27
CA ALA A 69 -14.95 7.87 0.65
C ALA A 69 -13.97 6.89 1.34
N VAL A 70 -13.38 7.30 2.47
CA VAL A 70 -12.50 6.49 3.30
C VAL A 70 -13.10 6.40 4.70
N ALA A 71 -13.40 5.19 5.15
CA ALA A 71 -13.81 4.92 6.52
C ALA A 71 -12.75 4.09 7.25
N LYS A 72 -12.46 4.47 8.50
CA LYS A 72 -11.56 3.76 9.40
C LYS A 72 -12.34 3.22 10.59
N MET A 73 -12.19 1.93 10.87
CA MET A 73 -12.71 1.26 12.05
C MET A 73 -11.55 0.89 12.97
N THR A 74 -11.71 1.09 14.27
CA THR A 74 -10.70 0.80 15.30
C THR A 74 -11.30 -0.01 16.44
N ASN A 75 -10.46 -0.63 17.28
CA ASN A 75 -10.87 -1.44 18.42
C ASN A 75 -11.79 -2.61 18.04
N ILE A 76 -11.56 -3.20 16.87
CA ILE A 76 -12.23 -4.44 16.49
C ILE A 76 -11.72 -5.55 17.41
N SER A 77 -12.63 -6.18 18.14
CA SER A 77 -12.30 -7.36 18.94
C SER A 77 -11.72 -8.42 18.00
N THR A 78 -10.49 -8.83 18.28
CA THR A 78 -9.77 -9.80 17.48
C THR A 78 -9.53 -11.01 18.37
N SER A 79 -10.28 -12.08 18.12
CA SER A 79 -10.03 -13.39 18.69
C SER A 79 -8.95 -14.08 17.86
N LEU A 80 -7.72 -13.60 18.01
CA LEU A 80 -6.52 -14.29 17.51
C LEU A 80 -5.97 -15.16 18.62
#